data_AF-A0A2V8YBY9-F1
#
_entry.id   AF-A0A2V8YBY9-F1
#
_cell.length_a   1.000
_cell.length_b   1.000
_cell.length_c   1.000
_cell.angle_alpha   90.00
_cell.angle_beta   90.00
_cell.angle_gamma   90.00
#
_symmetry.space_group_name_H-M   'P 1'
#
loop_
_entity.id
_entity.type
_entity.pdbx_description
1 polymer ?
#
loop_
_entity_poly.entity_id
_entity_poly.type
_entity_poly.pdbx_seq_one_letter_code
_entity_poly.pdbx_strand_id
1 'polypeptide(L)' 'MSHWYTEAKQQFASHSQPYWPLYVAKELGVSISWPAQYLRAAPDGTRAREGVSLPDFKRCIADHHGIPE' A
#
# COMPACT_ATOMS: atom_id res chain seq x y z
N MET A 1 10.25 -11.48 19.08
CA MET A 1 9.78 -10.30 18.32
C MET A 1 9.81 -9.11 19.25
N SER A 2 10.70 -8.15 18.98
CA SER A 2 11.20 -7.20 19.98
C SER A 2 10.17 -6.09 20.29
N HIS A 3 10.17 -5.64 21.55
CA HIS A 3 9.23 -4.70 22.17
C HIS A 3 9.03 -3.40 21.36
N TRP A 4 10.06 -2.99 20.60
CA TRP A 4 10.02 -1.83 19.69
C TRP A 4 8.97 -1.92 18.58
N TYR A 5 8.66 -3.14 18.09
CA TYR A 5 7.68 -3.35 17.03
C TYR A 5 6.25 -3.15 17.54
N THR A 6 6.00 -3.51 18.80
CA THR A 6 4.68 -3.44 19.43
C THR A 6 4.31 -2.00 19.78
N GLU A 7 5.25 -1.23 20.34
CA GLU A 7 5.03 0.19 20.67
C GLU A 7 4.77 1.04 19.43
N ALA A 8 5.56 0.85 18.37
CA ALA A 8 5.33 1.53 17.09
C ALA A 8 3.90 1.26 16.59
N LYS A 9 3.48 -0.02 16.59
CA LYS A 9 2.14 -0.41 16.14
C LYS A 9 1.03 0.22 16.99
N GLN A 10 1.21 0.30 18.31
CA GLN A 10 0.24 0.89 19.24
C GLN A 10 0.10 2.41 19.02
N GLN A 11 1.21 3.11 18.76
CA GLN A 11 1.23 4.55 18.49
C GLN A 11 0.56 4.91 17.16
N PHE A 12 0.73 4.06 16.13
CA PHE A 12 0.10 4.25 14.80
C PHE A 12 -1.35 3.74 14.72
N ALA A 13 -1.81 2.95 15.69
CA ALA A 13 -3.18 2.42 15.72
C ALA A 13 -4.24 3.47 16.09
N SER A 14 -3.86 4.57 16.73
CA SER A 14 -4.79 5.63 17.14
C SER A 14 -5.37 6.42 15.95
N HIS A 15 -4.60 6.57 14.87
CA HIS A 15 -5.03 7.25 13.65
C HIS A 15 -4.33 6.57 12.47
N SER A 16 -5.05 5.70 11.74
CA SER A 16 -4.54 5.10 10.51
C SER A 16 -4.00 6.22 9.61
N GLN A 17 -2.69 6.20 9.34
CA GLN A 17 -2.03 7.16 8.46
C GLN A 17 -2.22 6.67 7.02
N PRO A 18 -3.19 7.22 6.24
CA PRO A 18 -3.53 6.67 4.94
C PRO A 18 -2.38 6.73 3.94
N TYR A 19 -1.42 7.65 4.15
CA TYR A 19 -0.25 7.83 3.30
C TYR A 19 1.03 7.24 3.88
N TRP A 20 0.96 6.49 4.99
CA TRP A 20 2.11 5.82 5.58
C TRP A 20 2.93 4.98 4.58
N PRO A 21 2.30 4.21 3.66
CA PRO A 21 3.08 3.47 2.66
C PRO A 21 3.96 4.36 1.77
N LEU A 22 3.51 5.58 1.45
CA LEU A 22 4.30 6.53 0.65
C LEU A 22 5.50 7.06 1.45
N TYR A 23 5.28 7.35 2.73
CA TYR A 23 6.34 7.80 3.63
C TYR A 23 7.44 6.73 3.75
N VAL A 24 7.05 5.48 4.04
CA VAL A 24 7.99 4.36 4.15
C VAL A 24 8.73 4.10 2.84
N ALA A 25 8.04 4.15 1.70
CA ALA A 25 8.70 3.96 0.40
C ALA A 25 9.79 5.01 0.13
N LYS A 26 9.53 6.27 0.51
CA LYS A 26 10.51 7.35 0.43
C LYS A 26 11.71 7.12 1.36
N GLU A 27 11.47 6.79 2.63
CA GLU A 27 12.53 6.51 3.61
C GLU A 27 13.42 5.32 3.20
N LEU A 28 12.82 4.30 2.56
CA LEU A 28 13.54 3.13 2.05
C LEU A 28 14.16 3.34 0.66
N GLY A 29 13.93 4.49 0.02
CA GLY A 29 14.41 4.76 -1.35
C GLY A 29 13.81 3.85 -2.43
N VAL A 30 12.66 3.23 -2.17
CA VAL A 30 12.01 2.31 -3.09
C VAL A 30 10.98 3.05 -3.94
N SER A 31 11.03 2.85 -5.25
CA SER A 31 9.99 3.36 -6.16
C SER A 31 8.75 2.49 -6.09
N ILE A 32 7.60 3.12 -5.85
CA ILE A 32 6.28 2.50 -5.90
C ILE A 32 5.42 3.18 -6.96
N SER A 33 4.46 2.47 -7.53
CA SER A 33 3.52 3.05 -8.49
C SER A 33 2.44 3.87 -7.78
N TRP A 34 2.07 5.00 -8.36
CA TRP A 34 1.11 5.95 -7.78
C TRP A 34 -0.23 5.91 -8.52
N PRO A 35 -1.38 6.11 -7.85
CA PRO A 35 -2.63 6.40 -8.55
C PRO A 35 -2.42 7.53 -9.56
N ALA A 36 -2.93 7.37 -10.79
CA ALA A 36 -2.68 8.32 -11.88
C ALA A 36 -3.08 9.76 -11.51
N GLN A 37 -4.11 9.92 -10.67
CA GLN A 37 -4.59 11.21 -10.15
C GLN A 37 -3.54 11.95 -9.31
N TYR A 38 -2.60 11.24 -8.70
CA TYR A 38 -1.61 11.79 -7.77
C TYR A 38 -0.20 11.91 -8.35
N LEU A 39 0.00 11.62 -9.64
CA LEU A 39 1.33 11.72 -10.26
C LEU A 39 1.95 13.13 -10.17
N ARG A 40 1.13 14.18 -10.05
CA ARG A 40 1.64 15.56 -9.85
C ARG A 40 2.29 15.77 -8.48
N ALA A 41 1.93 14.96 -7.49
CA ALA A 41 2.51 14.99 -6.15
C ALA A 41 3.61 13.94 -5.97
N ALA A 42 3.84 13.11 -6.99
CA ALA A 42 4.81 12.04 -6.94
C ALA A 42 6.23 12.54 -7.25
N PRO A 43 7.28 11.86 -6.76
CA PRO A 43 8.65 12.11 -7.21
C PRO A 43 8.81 11.96 -8.72
N ASP A 44 9.76 12.69 -9.30
CA ASP A 44 10.06 12.62 -10.73
C ASP A 44 10.40 11.19 -11.17
N GLY A 45 9.90 10.80 -12.36
CA GLY A 45 10.09 9.45 -12.90
C GLY A 45 9.19 8.37 -12.29
N THR A 46 8.30 8.73 -11.37
CA THR A 46 7.31 7.80 -10.81
C THR A 46 6.33 7.31 -11.88
N ARG A 47 6.07 6.00 -11.88
CA ARG A 47 5.11 5.37 -12.80
C ARG A 47 3.68 5.40 -12.25
N ALA A 48 2.73 5.55 -13.15
CA ALA A 48 1.32 5.35 -12.87
C ALA A 48 1.07 3.90 -12.42
N ARG A 49 0.17 3.72 -11.47
CA ARG A 49 -0.37 2.42 -11.10
C ARG A 49 -1.31 1.95 -12.21
N GLU A 50 -1.02 0.77 -12.75
CA GLU A 50 -1.86 0.14 -13.76
C GLU A 50 -3.14 -0.41 -13.14
N GLY A 51 -4.23 -0.38 -13.91
CA GLY A 51 -5.48 -1.04 -13.55
C GLY A 51 -5.33 -2.54 -13.56
N VAL A 52 -5.98 -3.22 -12.62
CA VAL A 52 -6.04 -4.69 -12.62
C VAL A 52 -7.15 -5.13 -13.59
N SER A 53 -6.93 -6.22 -14.33
CA SER A 53 -7.98 -6.79 -15.19
C SER A 53 -9.16 -7.28 -14.33
N LEU A 54 -10.38 -7.21 -14.85
CA LEU A 54 -11.56 -7.71 -14.12
C LEU A 54 -11.45 -9.20 -13.75
N PRO A 55 -10.96 -10.11 -14.62
CA PRO A 55 -10.71 -11.49 -14.25
C PRO A 55 -9.70 -11.64 -13.10
N ASP A 56 -8.57 -10.95 -13.16
CA ASP A 56 -7.53 -11.04 -12.12
C ASP A 56 -8.01 -10.45 -10.78
N PHE A 57 -8.79 -9.36 -10.83
CA PHE A 57 -9.38 -8.77 -9.65
C PHE A 57 -10.36 -9.74 -8.97
N LYS A 58 -11.23 -10.41 -9.73
CA LYS A 58 -12.17 -11.40 -9.21
C LYS A 58 -11.45 -12.58 -8.56
N ARG A 59 -10.39 -13.11 -9.19
CA ARG A 59 -9.56 -14.17 -8.61
C ARG A 59 -8.94 -13.72 -7.30
N CYS A 60 -8.30 -12.55 -7.29
CA CYS A 60 -7.63 -12.03 -6.09
C CYS A 60 -8.59 -11.83 -4.90
N ILE A 61 -9.85 -11.41 -5.18
CA ILE A 61 -10.90 -11.28 -4.17
C ILE A 61 -11.32 -12.65 -3.65
N ALA A 62 -11.56 -13.63 -4.54
CA ALA A 62 -11.90 -15.00 -4.15
C ALA A 62 -10.78 -15.68 -3.33
N ASP A 63 -9.51 -15.42 -3.64
CA ASP A 63 -8.37 -15.96 -2.89
C ASP A 63 -8.23 -15.28 -1.51
N HIS A 64 -8.60 -13.99 -1.39
CA HIS A 64 -8.46 -13.22 -0.15
C HIS A 64 -9.60 -13.50 0.84
N HIS A 65 -10.82 -13.66 0.35
CA HIS A 65 -11.94 -14.12 1.15
C HIS A 65 -11.92 -15.64 1.12
N GLY A 66 -11.36 -16.29 2.14
CA GLY A 66 -11.40 -17.74 2.30
C GLY A 66 -12.83 -18.27 2.51
N ILE A 67 -13.74 -18.00 1.57
CA ILE A 67 -15.07 -18.59 1.46
C ILE A 67 -14.86 -19.84 0.61
N PRO A 68 -14.83 -21.04 1.21
CA PRO A 68 -14.96 -22.25 0.43
C PRO A 68 -16.36 -22.26 -0.19
N GLU A 69 -16.48 -22.81 -1.40
CA GLU A 69 -17.78 -23.09 -2.03
C GLU A 69 -18.70 -23.94 -1.13
#